data_AF-A0AA90R1B2-F1
#
_entry.id   AF-A0AA90R1B2-F1
#
_cell.length_a   1.000
_cell.length_b   1.000
_cell.length_c   1.000
_cell.angle_alpha   90.00
_cell.angle_beta   90.00
_cell.angle_gamma   90.00
#
_symmetry.space_group_name_H-M   'P 1'
#
loop_
_entity.id
_entity.type
_entity.pdbx_description
1 polymer ?
#
loop_
_entity_poly.entity_id
_entity_poly.type
_entity_poly.pdbx_seq_one_letter_code
_entity_poly.pdbx_strand_id
1 'polypeptide(L)'
;SWTAPDKLPSDATLVPGILSGSFKTFASPMEMTWRARDGSELSHTVDLNKETPDPRVSYEFPERVFAQKPFLGNPVVIVEFDDRTINIYFAATLLVRPLDPASREPDHAKTYKLVYSRSL
;
A
#
# COMPACT_ATOMS: atom_id res chain seq x y z
N SER A 1 -18.84 -16.26 2.58
CA SER A 1 -17.63 -16.57 1.81
C SER A 1 -17.23 -15.32 1.06
N TRP A 2 -15.97 -14.88 1.15
CA TRP A 2 -15.50 -13.65 0.50
C TRP A 2 -14.74 -14.04 -0.78
N THR A 3 -15.40 -13.87 -1.93
CA THR A 3 -14.76 -13.97 -3.26
C THR A 3 -14.06 -12.66 -3.59
N ALA A 4 -13.01 -12.69 -4.42
CA ALA A 4 -12.37 -11.47 -4.89
C ALA A 4 -13.39 -10.55 -5.60
N PRO A 5 -13.50 -9.27 -5.23
CA PRO A 5 -14.40 -8.32 -5.89
C PRO A 5 -13.87 -7.92 -7.27
N ASP A 6 -14.76 -7.41 -8.13
CA ASP A 6 -14.37 -6.73 -9.37
C ASP A 6 -13.51 -5.50 -9.06
N LYS A 7 -12.38 -5.37 -9.76
CA LYS A 7 -11.67 -4.09 -9.83
C LYS A 7 -12.46 -3.10 -10.67
N LEU A 8 -12.96 -2.06 -10.02
CA LEU A 8 -13.68 -0.98 -10.65
C LEU A 8 -12.74 0.19 -10.96
N PRO A 9 -13.06 1.04 -11.95
CA PRO A 9 -12.29 2.26 -12.20
C PRO A 9 -12.20 3.19 -10.97
N SER A 10 -13.20 3.16 -10.09
CA SER A 10 -13.19 3.90 -8.81
C SER A 10 -12.06 3.46 -7.88
N ASP A 11 -11.62 2.22 -8.00
CA ASP A 11 -10.68 1.59 -7.08
C ASP A 11 -9.26 2.13 -7.28
N ALA A 12 -9.01 2.78 -8.42
CA ALA A 12 -7.78 3.52 -8.68
C ALA A 12 -7.53 4.66 -7.67
N THR A 13 -8.57 5.11 -6.96
CA THR A 13 -8.49 6.18 -5.95
C THR A 13 -8.79 5.69 -4.53
N LEU A 14 -9.09 4.39 -4.36
CA LEU A 14 -9.38 3.84 -3.06
C LEU A 14 -8.11 3.82 -2.20
N VAL A 15 -8.15 4.62 -1.14
CA VAL A 15 -7.26 4.45 0.01
C VAL A 15 -7.72 3.25 0.84
N PRO A 16 -6.80 2.56 1.54
CA PRO A 16 -7.10 1.34 2.29
C PRO A 16 -8.37 1.47 3.16
N GLY A 17 -9.26 0.49 3.06
CA GLY A 17 -10.52 0.38 3.80
C GLY A 17 -10.68 -0.97 4.50
N ILE A 18 -11.90 -1.39 4.82
CA ILE A 18 -12.18 -2.56 5.67
C ILE A 18 -11.63 -3.90 5.12
N LEU A 19 -11.38 -4.00 3.80
CA LEU A 19 -10.79 -5.18 3.15
C LEU A 19 -9.24 -5.19 3.16
N SER A 20 -8.61 -4.15 3.70
CA SER A 20 -7.15 -4.04 3.81
C SER A 20 -6.66 -4.39 5.22
N GLY A 21 -5.55 -5.13 5.32
CA GLY A 21 -4.92 -5.49 6.59
C GLY A 21 -3.62 -4.73 6.84
N SER A 22 -3.33 -4.37 8.10
CA SER A 22 -2.04 -3.79 8.48
C SER A 22 -1.01 -4.89 8.74
N PHE A 23 -0.01 -5.04 7.88
CA PHE A 23 1.10 -5.98 8.11
C PHE A 23 2.31 -5.27 8.71
N LYS A 24 2.85 -5.80 9.81
CA LYS A 24 4.18 -5.39 10.30
C LYS A 24 5.20 -5.83 9.26
N THR A 25 5.90 -4.85 8.72
CA THR A 25 6.77 -4.97 7.56
C THR A 25 8.01 -5.84 7.82
N PHE A 26 8.42 -6.57 6.77
CA PHE A 26 9.77 -7.08 6.45
C PHE A 26 10.42 -8.21 7.28
N ALA A 27 9.77 -8.84 8.26
CA ALA A 27 10.45 -9.90 9.02
C ALA A 27 10.37 -11.31 8.38
N SER A 28 9.38 -11.58 7.53
CA SER A 28 9.16 -12.91 6.92
C SER A 28 8.41 -12.81 5.60
N PRO A 29 8.48 -13.85 4.74
CA PRO A 29 7.59 -13.96 3.60
C PRO A 29 6.13 -13.86 4.01
N MET A 30 5.33 -13.18 3.20
CA MET A 30 3.89 -13.04 3.38
C MET A 30 3.19 -14.15 2.60
N GLU A 31 2.47 -15.00 3.32
CA GLU A 31 1.62 -16.03 2.75
C GLU A 31 0.21 -15.47 2.56
N MET A 32 -0.36 -15.71 1.38
CA MET A 32 -1.68 -15.22 0.99
C MET A 32 -2.49 -16.38 0.43
N THR A 33 -3.75 -16.46 0.84
CA THR A 33 -4.74 -17.37 0.27
C THR A 33 -6.00 -16.59 -0.04
N TRP A 34 -6.58 -16.85 -1.21
CA TRP A 34 -7.82 -16.22 -1.63
C TRP A 34 -8.58 -17.11 -2.59
N ARG A 35 -9.81 -16.72 -2.91
CA ARG A 35 -10.63 -17.43 -3.88
C ARG A 35 -10.84 -16.54 -5.10
N ALA A 36 -10.45 -17.06 -6.26
CA ALA A 36 -10.72 -16.46 -7.55
C ALA A 36 -12.22 -16.41 -7.82
N ARG A 37 -12.61 -15.65 -8.84
CA ARG A 37 -14.00 -15.43 -9.21
C ARG A 37 -14.70 -16.70 -9.69
N ASP A 38 -13.96 -17.58 -10.35
CA ASP A 38 -14.44 -18.91 -10.76
C ASP A 38 -14.57 -19.90 -9.60
N GLY A 39 -14.26 -19.46 -8.36
CA GLY A 39 -14.32 -20.27 -7.16
C GLY A 39 -13.03 -21.06 -6.86
N SER A 40 -12.01 -20.98 -7.72
CA SER A 40 -10.72 -21.63 -7.50
C SER A 40 -10.04 -21.08 -6.25
N GLU A 41 -9.49 -21.96 -5.42
CA GLU A 41 -8.65 -21.56 -4.30
C GLU A 41 -7.23 -21.33 -4.80
N LEU A 42 -6.69 -20.15 -4.50
CA LEU A 42 -5.36 -19.72 -4.89
C LEU A 42 -4.52 -19.43 -3.65
N SER A 43 -3.22 -19.68 -3.77
CA SER A 43 -2.24 -19.33 -2.75
C SER A 43 -0.99 -18.77 -3.39
N HIS A 44 -0.34 -17.84 -2.69
CA HIS A 44 0.92 -17.27 -3.11
C HIS A 44 1.74 -16.84 -1.90
N THR A 45 3.06 -16.98 -2.01
CA THR A 45 4.01 -16.51 -1.01
C THR A 45 4.94 -15.51 -1.64
N VAL A 46 5.09 -14.34 -1.01
CA VAL A 46 5.97 -13.27 -1.49
C VAL A 46 6.92 -12.84 -0.39
N ASP A 47 8.20 -12.72 -0.73
CA ASP A 47 9.21 -12.14 0.13
C ASP A 47 9.48 -10.71 -0.33
N LEU A 48 8.78 -9.75 0.27
CA LEU A 48 8.88 -8.34 -0.13
C LEU A 48 10.28 -7.75 0.07
N ASN A 49 11.14 -8.35 0.90
CA ASN A 49 12.55 -7.93 0.99
C ASN A 49 13.33 -8.25 -0.28
N LYS A 50 12.99 -9.36 -0.95
CA LYS A 50 13.60 -9.74 -2.24
C LYS A 50 13.03 -8.93 -3.38
N GLU A 51 11.71 -8.72 -3.38
CA GLU A 51 11.02 -7.97 -4.45
C GLU A 51 11.26 -6.46 -4.36
N THR A 52 11.56 -5.95 -3.16
CA THR A 52 11.75 -4.51 -2.90
C THR A 52 13.11 -4.26 -2.22
N PRO A 53 14.24 -4.44 -2.94
CA PRO A 53 15.59 -4.34 -2.37
C PRO A 53 15.93 -2.95 -1.81
N ASP A 54 15.24 -1.90 -2.28
CA ASP A 54 15.24 -0.58 -1.68
C ASP A 54 13.82 -0.22 -1.23
N PRO A 55 13.42 -0.50 0.03
CA PRO A 55 12.06 -0.25 0.53
C PRO A 55 11.81 1.26 0.78
N ARG A 56 12.31 2.12 -0.09
CA ARG A 56 12.01 3.55 -0.09
C ARG A 56 10.65 3.76 -0.72
N VAL A 57 9.74 4.23 0.12
CA VAL A 57 8.48 4.82 -0.32
C VAL A 57 8.83 6.17 -0.93
N SER A 58 8.60 6.33 -2.23
CA SER A 58 8.71 7.63 -2.89
C SER A 58 7.50 8.46 -2.49
N TYR A 59 7.72 9.69 -2.04
CA TYR A 59 6.66 10.60 -1.63
C TYR A 59 6.57 11.78 -2.59
N GLU A 60 5.38 12.34 -2.72
CA GLU A 60 5.23 13.65 -3.35
C GLU A 60 5.95 14.70 -2.49
N PHE A 61 6.74 15.54 -3.15
CA PHE A 61 7.48 16.65 -2.54
C PHE A 61 8.49 16.25 -1.43
N PRO A 62 9.44 15.34 -1.72
CA PRO A 62 10.42 14.88 -0.73
C PRO A 62 11.24 16.04 -0.13
N GLU A 63 11.44 17.12 -0.87
CA GLU A 63 12.12 18.33 -0.43
C GLU A 63 11.39 19.06 0.71
N ARG A 64 10.06 18.89 0.84
CA ARG A 64 9.24 19.50 1.89
C ARG A 64 9.18 18.69 3.18
N VAL A 65 9.71 17.46 3.19
CA VAL A 65 9.82 16.62 4.37
C VAL A 65 10.87 17.22 5.32
N PHE A 66 10.42 17.72 6.47
CA PHE A 66 11.24 18.52 7.40
C PHE A 66 11.47 17.86 8.76
N ALA A 67 10.60 16.94 9.18
CA ALA A 67 10.64 16.37 10.52
C ALA A 67 11.47 15.07 10.57
N GLN A 68 12.13 14.82 11.71
CA GLN A 68 12.81 13.54 12.00
C GLN A 68 11.87 12.33 12.00
N LYS A 69 10.56 12.55 12.20
CA LYS A 69 9.51 11.51 12.14
C LYS A 69 8.28 12.09 11.40
N PRO A 70 8.32 12.17 10.06
CA PRO A 70 7.29 12.85 9.30
C PRO A 70 6.01 12.02 9.14
N PHE A 71 5.96 10.78 9.63
CA PHE A 71 4.81 9.92 9.43
C PHE A 71 3.62 10.32 10.30
N LEU A 72 2.47 10.52 9.65
CA LEU A 72 1.18 10.55 10.31
C LEU A 72 0.64 9.11 10.39
N GLY A 73 0.80 8.49 11.56
CA GLY A 73 0.48 7.08 11.77
C GLY A 73 1.57 6.12 11.28
N ASN A 74 1.24 4.85 11.14
CA ASN A 74 2.17 3.83 10.63
C ASN A 74 1.98 3.66 9.12
N PRO A 75 3.07 3.56 8.34
CA PRO A 75 3.01 3.00 7.00
C PRO A 75 2.35 1.62 7.01
N VAL A 76 1.60 1.31 5.96
CA VAL A 76 0.91 0.02 5.82
C VAL A 76 1.23 -0.60 4.47
N VAL A 77 1.28 -1.93 4.47
CA VAL A 77 1.25 -2.74 3.24
C VAL A 77 -0.20 -3.09 2.95
N ILE A 78 -0.63 -2.92 1.71
CA ILE A 78 -1.97 -3.25 1.26
C ILE A 78 -1.85 -4.38 0.26
N VAL A 79 -2.63 -5.44 0.46
CA VAL A 79 -2.75 -6.56 -0.47
C VAL A 79 -4.11 -6.46 -1.12
N GLU A 80 -4.12 -6.33 -2.43
CA GLU A 80 -5.31 -6.36 -3.27
C GLU A 80 -5.34 -7.70 -4.02
N PHE A 81 -6.50 -8.36 -3.99
CA PHE A 81 -6.80 -9.53 -4.80
C PHE A 81 -7.80 -9.12 -5.90
N ASP A 82 -7.32 -9.08 -7.14
CA ASP A 82 -8.12 -8.80 -8.34
C ASP A 82 -8.23 -10.09 -9.15
N ASP A 83 -9.24 -10.90 -8.82
CA ASP A 83 -9.46 -12.25 -9.34
C ASP A 83 -8.22 -13.17 -9.21
N ARG A 84 -7.43 -13.31 -10.27
CA ARG A 84 -6.21 -14.13 -10.35
C ARG A 84 -4.94 -13.32 -10.15
N THR A 85 -5.06 -12.00 -10.03
CA THR A 85 -3.95 -11.07 -9.87
C THR A 85 -3.84 -10.60 -8.42
N ILE A 86 -2.63 -10.66 -7.86
CA ILE A 86 -2.29 -10.00 -6.62
C ILE A 86 -1.57 -8.71 -6.94
N ASN A 87 -1.98 -7.61 -6.31
CA ASN A 87 -1.23 -6.37 -6.26
C ASN A 87 -0.88 -6.03 -4.82
N ILE A 88 0.35 -5.58 -4.59
CA ILE A 88 0.81 -5.16 -3.26
C ILE A 88 1.27 -3.72 -3.35
N TYR A 89 0.76 -2.91 -2.42
CA TYR A 89 1.02 -1.48 -2.36
C TYR A 89 1.64 -1.09 -1.02
N PHE A 90 2.53 -0.10 -1.04
CA PHE A 90 2.94 0.62 0.15
C PHE A 90 2.16 1.92 0.25
N ALA A 91 1.54 2.14 1.40
CA ALA A 91 0.81 3.37 1.69
C ALA A 91 1.30 4.03 2.97
N ALA A 92 1.44 5.34 2.93
CA ALA A 92 1.86 6.15 4.06
C ALA A 92 1.37 7.59 3.88
N THR A 93 1.21 8.30 5.00
CA THR A 93 0.96 9.74 5.00
C THR A 93 2.11 10.43 5.71
N LEU A 94 2.67 11.46 5.07
CA LEU A 94 3.71 12.32 5.63
C LEU A 94 3.18 13.71 5.94
N LEU A 95 3.64 14.26 7.05
CA LEU A 95 3.59 15.68 7.39
C LEU A 95 4.74 16.40 6.68
N VAL A 96 4.40 17.37 5.84
CA VAL A 96 5.36 18.17 5.07
C VAL A 96 5.17 19.66 5.35
N ARG A 97 6.20 20.47 5.09
CA ARG A 97 6.10 21.94 5.23
C ARG A 97 4.92 22.46 4.39
N PRO A 98 4.05 23.33 4.92
CA PRO A 98 2.89 23.82 4.18
C PRO A 98 3.32 24.57 2.92
N LEU A 99 2.51 24.49 1.86
CA LEU A 99 2.70 25.33 0.66
C LEU A 99 2.38 26.80 0.96
N ASP A 100 1.41 27.05 1.82
CA ASP A 100 1.10 28.40 2.30
C ASP A 100 2.05 28.79 3.44
N PRO A 101 2.93 29.79 3.25
CA PRO A 101 3.85 30.25 4.29
C PRO A 101 3.14 30.90 5.49
N ALA A 102 1.86 31.26 5.37
CA ALA A 102 1.06 31.76 6.49
C ALA A 102 0.43 30.63 7.34
N SER A 103 0.39 29.40 6.83
CA SER A 103 -0.13 28.25 7.57
C SER A 103 0.80 27.86 8.71
N ARG A 104 0.21 27.57 9.87
CA ARG A 104 0.91 27.00 11.03
C ARG A 104 0.83 25.48 11.07
N GLU A 105 -0.07 24.89 10.30
CA GLU A 105 -0.29 23.45 10.24
C GLU A 105 0.52 22.83 9.09
N PRO A 106 1.06 21.62 9.26
CA PRO A 106 1.72 20.90 8.19
C PRO A 106 0.71 20.45 7.12
N ASP A 107 1.17 20.36 5.88
CA ASP A 107 0.40 19.70 4.81
C ASP A 107 0.58 18.18 4.88
N HIS A 108 -0.34 17.45 4.26
CA HIS A 108 -0.29 15.98 4.19
C HIS A 108 0.08 15.52 2.78
N ALA A 109 1.23 14.87 2.64
CA ALA A 109 1.61 14.16 1.42
C ALA A 109 1.27 12.67 1.56
N LYS A 110 0.40 12.15 0.70
CA LYS A 110 0.02 10.73 0.71
C LYS A 110 0.83 9.98 -0.34
N THR A 111 1.27 8.77 0.01
CA THR A 111 1.79 7.80 -0.96
C THR A 111 0.90 6.58 -1.02
N TYR A 112 0.70 6.10 -2.24
CA TYR A 112 0.18 4.77 -2.56
C TYR A 112 0.97 4.24 -3.76
N LYS A 113 1.90 3.31 -3.53
CA LYS A 113 2.85 2.84 -4.56
C LYS A 113 2.72 1.34 -4.76
N LEU A 114 2.48 0.90 -5.99
CA LEU A 114 2.56 -0.52 -6.37
C LEU A 114 4.02 -0.98 -6.25
N VAL A 115 4.25 -2.02 -5.46
CA VAL A 115 5.58 -2.62 -5.25
C VAL A 115 5.69 -4.04 -5.77
N TYR A 116 4.56 -4.72 -5.99
CA TYR A 116 4.53 -6.06 -6.54
C TYR A 116 3.21 -6.30 -7.28
N SER A 117 3.26 -6.99 -8.41
CA SER A 117 2.08 -7.47 -9.12
C SER A 117 2.36 -8.83 -9.77
N ARG A 118 1.42 -9.77 -9.64
CA ARG A 118 1.52 -11.10 -10.25
C ARG A 118 0.16 -11.72 -10.52
N SER A 119 0.00 -12.34 -11.69
CA SER A 119 -1.17 -13.15 -12.05
C SER A 119 -0.89 -14.65 -11.91
N LEU A 120 -1.89 -15.42 -11.47
CA LEU A 120 -1.85 -16.89 -11.27
C LEU A 120 -2.81 -17.68 -12.16
#